data_AF-A0A849ET27-F1
#
_entry.id   AF-A0A849ET27-F1
#
_cell.length_a   1.000
_cell.length_b   1.000
_cell.length_c   1.000
_cell.angle_alpha   90.00
_cell.angle_beta   90.00
_cell.angle_gamma   90.00
#
_symmetry.space_group_name_H-M   'P 1'
#
loop_
_entity.id
_entity.type
_entity.pdbx_description
1 polymer ?
#
loop_
_entity_poly.entity_id
_entity_poly.type
_entity_poly.pdbx_seq_one_letter_code
_entity_poly.pdbx_strand_id
1 'polypeptide(L)'
;MTEAQTQQPAAQAQEQDANLLDSIISDSNMVRDDSQRDWAKQIIGEFAKEVMEGQIKVSKNTEAMINARIVELDRLISDQLNEIIHHDA
;
A
#
# COMPACT_ATOMS: atom_id res chain seq x y z
N MET A 1 -3.08 44.18 21.82
CA MET A 1 -4.36 43.67 21.31
C MET A 1 -4.06 43.16 19.91
N THR A 2 -3.50 41.95 19.80
CA THR A 2 -4.15 40.63 19.84
C THR A 2 -4.85 40.35 18.53
N GLU A 3 -4.12 39.75 17.58
CA GLU A 3 -4.58 39.12 16.33
C GLU A 3 -3.28 38.65 15.63
N ALA A 4 -2.97 37.39 15.31
CA ALA A 4 -3.73 36.18 15.25
C ALA A 4 -2.80 34.97 15.53
N GLN A 5 -3.11 34.18 16.54
CA GLN A 5 -2.57 32.82 16.75
C GLN A 5 -3.77 31.87 16.66
N THR A 6 -4.08 31.38 15.46
CA THR A 6 -5.08 30.31 15.31
C THR A 6 -4.90 29.44 14.06
N GLN A 7 -3.68 29.27 13.56
CA GLN A 7 -3.40 28.32 12.48
C GLN A 7 -2.19 27.45 12.84
N GLN A 8 -2.40 26.41 13.65
CA GLN A 8 -1.34 25.41 13.86
C GLN A 8 -1.74 23.97 14.25
N PRO A 9 -3.02 23.53 14.29
CA PRO A 9 -3.28 22.09 14.45
C PRO A 9 -2.94 21.23 13.22
N ALA A 10 -3.08 21.78 12.01
CA ALA A 10 -3.01 20.99 10.77
C ALA A 10 -1.57 20.60 10.36
N ALA A 11 -0.61 21.51 10.52
CA ALA A 11 0.79 21.25 10.13
C ALA A 11 1.45 20.16 10.98
N GLN A 12 1.10 20.07 12.26
CA GLN A 12 1.65 19.09 13.20
C GLN A 12 1.10 17.68 12.95
N ALA A 13 -0.17 17.56 12.55
CA ALA A 13 -0.77 16.27 12.19
C ALA A 13 -0.14 15.69 10.90
N GLN A 14 0.09 16.53 9.89
CA GLN A 14 0.68 16.10 8.61
C GLN A 14 2.12 15.58 8.75
N GLU A 15 2.93 16.16 9.65
CA GLU A 15 4.29 15.65 9.93
C GLU A 15 4.28 14.30 10.64
N GLN A 16 3.32 14.07 11.55
CA GLN A 16 3.17 12.79 12.25
C GLN A 16 2.74 11.67 11.30
N ASP A 17 1.80 11.94 10.40
CA ASP A 17 1.33 10.98 9.40
C ASP A 17 2.44 10.61 8.41
N ALA A 18 3.26 11.57 7.99
CA ALA A 18 4.42 11.32 7.13
C ALA A 18 5.45 10.40 7.82
N ASN A 19 5.70 10.62 9.11
CA ASN A 19 6.62 9.81 9.90
C ASN A 19 6.10 8.37 10.13
N LEU A 20 4.79 8.22 10.31
CA LEU A 20 4.16 6.90 10.40
C LEU A 20 4.30 6.12 9.09
N LEU A 21 4.01 6.75 7.94
CA LEU A 21 4.13 6.10 6.64
C LEU A 21 5.58 5.66 6.36
N ASP A 22 6.56 6.53 6.67
CA ASP A 22 7.97 6.19 6.53
C ASP A 22 8.41 5.06 7.47
N SER A 23 7.84 4.98 8.67
CA SER A 23 8.08 3.87 9.61
C SER A 23 7.51 2.55 9.06
N ILE A 24 6.27 2.55 8.55
CA ILE A 24 5.65 1.36 7.96
C ILE A 24 6.46 0.84 6.76
N ILE A 25 6.96 1.74 5.90
CA ILE A 25 7.81 1.37 4.76
C ILE A 25 9.13 0.73 5.21
N SER A 26 9.69 1.22 6.30
CA SER A 26 10.94 0.69 6.87
C SER A 26 10.72 -0.71 7.44
N ASP A 27 9.58 -0.94 8.11
CA ASP A 27 9.23 -2.22 8.71
C ASP A 27 8.76 -3.27 7.68
N SER A 28 8.23 -2.85 6.52
CA SER A 28 7.68 -3.74 5.50
C SER A 28 8.73 -4.45 4.65
N ASN A 29 10.01 -4.05 4.74
CA ASN A 29 11.11 -4.57 3.93
C ASN A 29 10.83 -4.49 2.40
N MET A 30 10.01 -3.53 1.97
CA MET A 30 9.65 -3.33 0.56
C MET A 30 10.71 -2.58 -0.25
N VAL A 31 11.63 -1.88 0.42
CA VAL A 31 12.60 -0.97 -0.19
C VAL A 31 14.01 -1.54 -0.04
N ARG A 32 14.65 -1.91 -1.15
CA ARG A 32 16.04 -2.38 -1.21
C ARG A 32 17.01 -1.24 -1.53
N ASP A 33 16.53 -0.19 -2.17
CA ASP A 33 17.26 1.05 -2.47
C ASP A 33 16.30 2.26 -2.50
N ASP A 34 16.85 3.47 -2.34
CA ASP A 34 16.05 4.69 -2.19
C ASP A 34 15.12 5.00 -3.38
N SER A 35 15.39 4.50 -4.59
CA SER A 35 14.51 4.71 -5.75
C SER A 35 13.16 4.02 -5.61
N GLN A 36 13.08 2.97 -4.78
CA GLN A 36 11.85 2.20 -4.57
C GLN A 36 10.94 2.82 -3.52
N ARG A 37 11.40 3.87 -2.84
CA ARG A 37 10.71 4.46 -1.70
C ARG A 37 9.40 5.14 -2.12
N ASP A 38 9.40 5.84 -3.24
CA ASP A 38 8.19 6.47 -3.80
C ASP A 38 7.18 5.43 -4.26
N TRP A 39 7.65 4.34 -4.86
CA TRP A 39 6.80 3.20 -5.21
C TRP A 39 6.17 2.56 -3.97
N ALA A 40 6.94 2.33 -2.91
CA ALA A 40 6.42 1.78 -1.66
C ALA A 40 5.36 2.70 -1.01
N LYS A 41 5.57 4.03 -1.04
CA LYS A 41 4.57 5.03 -0.61
C LYS A 41 3.28 4.90 -1.39
N GLN A 42 3.36 4.75 -2.71
CA GLN A 42 2.18 4.60 -3.56
C GLN A 42 1.39 3.33 -3.22
N ILE A 43 2.08 2.19 -3.08
CA ILE A 43 1.43 0.89 -2.80
C ILE A 43 0.72 0.92 -1.44
N ILE A 44 1.39 1.38 -0.39
CA ILE A 44 0.81 1.44 0.96
C ILE A 44 -0.31 2.47 1.03
N GLY A 45 -0.16 3.59 0.33
CA GLY A 45 -1.20 4.61 0.21
C GLY A 45 -2.49 4.08 -0.43
N GLU A 46 -2.37 3.34 -1.54
CA GLU A 46 -3.54 2.72 -2.19
C GLU A 46 -4.16 1.66 -1.29
N PHE A 47 -3.36 0.81 -0.65
CA PHE A 47 -3.87 -0.20 0.29
C PHE A 47 -4.65 0.43 1.45
N ALA A 48 -4.11 1.50 2.06
CA ALA A 48 -4.80 2.21 3.14
C ALA A 48 -6.14 2.80 2.66
N LYS A 49 -6.16 3.35 1.44
CA LYS A 49 -7.38 3.86 0.81
C LYS A 49 -8.41 2.75 0.55
N GLU A 50 -8.03 1.60 0.00
CA GLU A 50 -8.92 0.46 -0.23
C GLU A 50 -9.52 -0.08 1.09
N VAL A 51 -8.74 -0.07 2.18
CA VAL A 51 -9.22 -0.39 3.53
C VAL A 51 -10.24 0.64 4.01
N MET A 52 -9.95 1.94 3.85
CA MET A 52 -10.86 3.03 4.24
C MET A 52 -12.17 3.03 3.43
N GLU A 53 -12.11 2.66 2.15
CA GLU A 53 -13.27 2.49 1.26
C GLU A 53 -14.08 1.22 1.57
N GLY A 54 -13.59 0.37 2.47
CA GLY A 54 -14.27 -0.86 2.89
C GLY A 54 -14.17 -1.99 1.87
N GLN A 55 -13.33 -1.86 0.85
CA GLN A 55 -13.07 -2.91 -0.14
C GLN A 55 -12.29 -4.07 0.49
N ILE A 56 -11.45 -3.77 1.49
CA ILE A 56 -10.70 -4.76 2.26
C ILE A 56 -11.29 -4.85 3.67
N LYS A 57 -11.92 -6.00 3.97
CA LYS A 57 -12.42 -6.28 5.31
C LYS A 57 -11.29 -6.80 6.20
N VAL A 58 -10.75 -5.93 7.06
CA VAL A 58 -9.76 -6.31 8.07
C VAL A 58 -10.42 -7.20 9.12
N SER A 59 -9.93 -8.43 9.27
CA SER A 59 -10.39 -9.45 10.21
C SER A 59 -9.23 -10.35 10.61
N LYS A 60 -9.45 -11.24 11.60
CA LYS A 60 -8.45 -12.27 11.96
C LYS A 60 -8.01 -13.15 10.77
N ASN A 61 -8.82 -13.21 9.71
CA ASN A 61 -8.56 -14.03 8.53
C ASN A 61 -8.04 -13.20 7.34
N THR A 62 -7.69 -11.93 7.52
CA THR A 62 -7.20 -11.09 6.41
C THR A 62 -5.94 -11.64 5.78
N GLU A 63 -5.02 -12.19 6.56
CA GLU A 63 -3.84 -12.87 6.03
C GLU A 63 -4.21 -14.05 5.14
N ALA A 64 -5.14 -14.90 5.59
CA ALA A 64 -5.64 -16.03 4.81
C ALA A 64 -6.35 -15.57 3.52
N MET A 65 -7.12 -14.47 3.58
CA MET A 65 -7.76 -13.88 2.40
C MET A 65 -6.74 -13.34 1.39
N ILE A 66 -5.71 -12.62 1.87
CA ILE A 66 -4.63 -12.10 1.02
C ILE A 66 -3.88 -13.26 0.36
N ASN A 67 -3.52 -14.29 1.12
CA ASN A 67 -2.85 -15.47 0.58
C ASN A 67 -3.69 -16.19 -0.48
N ALA A 68 -4.99 -16.36 -0.24
CA ALA A 68 -5.89 -16.96 -1.23
C ALA A 68 -5.96 -16.13 -2.53
N ARG A 69 -5.98 -14.80 -2.40
CA ARG A 69 -5.99 -13.90 -3.56
C ARG A 69 -4.65 -13.92 -4.31
N ILE A 70 -3.51 -14.05 -3.62
CA ILE A 70 -2.20 -14.20 -4.25
C ILE A 70 -2.15 -15.49 -5.08
N VAL A 71 -2.66 -16.61 -4.56
CA VAL A 71 -2.73 -17.89 -5.30
C VAL A 71 -3.59 -17.77 -6.55
N GLU A 72 -4.73 -17.07 -6.45
CA GLU A 72 -5.59 -16.82 -7.61
C GLU A 72 -4.89 -15.97 -8.68
N LEU A 73 -4.21 -14.88 -8.27
CA LEU A 73 -3.46 -14.02 -9.18
C LEU A 73 -2.32 -14.78 -9.86
N ASP A 74 -1.57 -15.60 -9.11
CA ASP A 74 -0.48 -16.40 -9.65
C ASP A 74 -0.99 -17.38 -10.73
N ARG A 75 -2.15 -17.99 -10.49
CA ARG A 75 -2.81 -18.87 -11.46
C ARG A 75 -3.19 -18.11 -12.74
N LEU A 76 -3.84 -16.95 -12.61
CA LEU A 76 -4.27 -16.15 -13.75
C LEU A 76 -3.10 -15.64 -14.59
N ILE A 77 -2.04 -15.16 -13.92
CA ILE A 77 -0.83 -14.68 -14.58
C ILE A 77 -0.12 -15.85 -15.28
N SER A 78 -0.01 -17.01 -14.61
CA SER A 78 0.60 -18.21 -15.19
C SER A 78 -0.17 -18.71 -16.42
N ASP A 79 -1.49 -18.75 -16.36
CA ASP A 79 -2.34 -19.13 -17.50
C ASP A 79 -2.13 -18.18 -18.68
N GLN A 80 -2.18 -16.86 -18.44
CA GLN A 80 -1.99 -15.85 -19.48
C GLN A 80 -0.57 -15.91 -20.08
N LEU A 81 0.45 -16.08 -19.23
CA LEU A 81 1.83 -16.22 -19.69
C LEU A 81 1.99 -17.49 -20.53
N ASN A 82 1.38 -18.60 -20.11
CA ASN A 82 1.40 -19.85 -20.84
C ASN A 82 0.73 -19.70 -22.22
N GLU A 83 -0.42 -19.04 -22.28
CA GLU A 83 -1.07 -18.69 -23.55
C GLU A 83 -0.13 -17.90 -24.45
N ILE A 84 0.48 -16.80 -23.96
CA ILE A 84 1.39 -15.96 -24.75
C ILE A 84 2.61 -16.74 -25.26
N ILE A 85 3.22 -17.59 -24.43
CA ILE A 85 4.40 -18.38 -24.81
C ILE A 85 4.07 -19.43 -25.87
N HIS A 86 2.85 -20.00 -25.82
CA HIS A 86 2.39 -21.02 -26.76
C HIS A 86 1.55 -20.44 -27.91
N HIS A 87 1.39 -19.12 -27.96
CA HIS A 87 0.76 -18.40 -29.05
C HIS A 87 1.83 -18.22 -30.15
N ASP A 88 1.68 -18.98 -31.25
CA ASP A 88 2.58 -19.09 -32.41
C ASP A 88 3.81 -20.00 -32.25
N ALA A 89 3.54 -21.30 -32.03
CA ALA A 89 4.37 -22.39 -32.59
C ALA A 89 3.70 -22.99 -33.83
#